data_AF-A0A3E1K5W5-F1
#
_entry.id   AF-A0A3E1K5W5-F1
#
_cell.length_a   1.000
_cell.length_b   1.000
_cell.length_c   1.000
_cell.angle_alpha   90.00
_cell.angle_beta   90.00
_cell.angle_gamma   90.00
#
_symmetry.space_group_name_H-M   'P 1'
#
loop_
_entity.id
_entity.type
_entity.pdbx_description
1 polymer ?
#
loop_
_entity_poly.entity_id
_entity_poly.type
_entity_poly.pdbx_seq_one_letter_code
_entity_poly.pdbx_strand_id
1 'polypeptide(L)'
;MEKIDQLFAKLDKWRNLPTYQLERRADIFFSLYLREVLEVRTGLNIHETLIPEFPLHKKTLDSEKGNNQSFRADYLAFSSDLNKVWLVELKTDGGSTRLSQNDYLKQAKNAGFNALLKGLIRVISASSSKRKYLHLLKDLERVGVIANVEGLDVYARQSNLRGFTNELRQVNILPADPVINLVCIHPLEKENDDFDEWISFQQFRQTVKRYGDHVSVRFCESLQRWETKAGLVAPE
;
A
#
# COMPACT_ATOMS: atom_id res chain seq x y z
N MET A 1 -21.38 -5.63 -24.25
CA MET A 1 -20.86 -5.42 -22.89
C MET A 1 -19.35 -5.52 -22.94
N GLU A 2 -18.65 -4.44 -22.60
CA GLU A 2 -17.20 -4.39 -22.69
C GLU A 2 -16.54 -5.36 -21.70
N LYS A 3 -15.27 -5.72 -21.92
CA LYS A 3 -14.55 -6.65 -21.03
C LYS A 3 -14.36 -6.07 -19.63
N ILE A 4 -14.26 -4.74 -19.51
CA ILE A 4 -14.13 -4.08 -18.22
C ILE A 4 -15.43 -4.17 -17.40
N ASP A 5 -16.59 -4.06 -18.05
CA ASP A 5 -17.89 -4.25 -17.37
C ASP A 5 -18.02 -5.66 -16.82
N GLN A 6 -17.60 -6.66 -17.61
CA GLN A 6 -17.58 -8.06 -17.19
C GLN A 6 -16.65 -8.29 -16.01
N LEU A 7 -15.51 -7.60 -15.98
CA LEU A 7 -14.56 -7.68 -14.87
C LEU A 7 -15.16 -7.11 -13.59
N PHE A 8 -15.71 -5.90 -13.64
CA PHE A 8 -16.33 -5.30 -12.46
C PHE A 8 -17.61 -6.03 -12.02
N ALA A 9 -18.42 -6.55 -12.96
CA ALA A 9 -19.57 -7.39 -12.61
C ALA A 9 -19.13 -8.65 -11.85
N LYS A 10 -18.00 -9.25 -12.24
CA LYS A 10 -17.41 -10.37 -11.46
C LYS A 10 -16.92 -9.92 -10.09
N LEU A 11 -16.27 -8.78 -9.95
CA LEU A 11 -15.85 -8.24 -8.65
C LEU A 11 -17.05 -7.98 -7.73
N ASP A 12 -18.08 -7.32 -8.26
CA ASP A 12 -19.35 -7.02 -7.58
C ASP A 12 -20.05 -8.30 -7.12
N LYS A 13 -20.08 -9.33 -7.97
CA LYS A 13 -20.69 -10.62 -7.64
C LYS A 13 -19.84 -11.40 -6.63
N TRP A 14 -18.55 -11.57 -6.91
CA TRP A 14 -17.67 -12.49 -6.18
C TRP A 14 -17.33 -12.00 -4.78
N ARG A 15 -17.40 -10.69 -4.49
CA ARG A 15 -17.25 -10.19 -3.12
C ARG A 15 -18.24 -10.81 -2.12
N ASN A 16 -19.38 -11.31 -2.60
CA ASN A 16 -20.40 -11.96 -1.77
C ASN A 16 -20.12 -13.46 -1.55
N LEU A 17 -19.10 -14.02 -2.19
CA LEU A 17 -18.74 -15.44 -2.03
C LEU A 17 -17.86 -15.64 -0.78
N PRO A 18 -18.03 -16.74 -0.04
CA PRO A 18 -17.15 -17.05 1.08
C PRO A 18 -15.68 -17.03 0.68
N THR A 19 -14.82 -16.54 1.57
CA THR A 19 -13.35 -16.49 1.41
C THR A 19 -12.80 -15.63 0.28
N TYR A 20 -13.66 -15.06 -0.58
CA TYR A 20 -13.22 -14.15 -1.64
C TYR A 20 -12.69 -12.85 -1.05
N GLN A 21 -11.52 -12.42 -1.49
CA GLN A 21 -10.83 -11.23 -0.98
C GLN A 21 -10.87 -10.14 -2.05
N LEU A 22 -11.91 -9.30 -2.01
CA LEU A 22 -12.07 -8.21 -2.95
C LEU A 22 -10.93 -7.19 -2.86
N GLU A 23 -10.45 -6.86 -1.65
CA GLU A 23 -9.27 -5.99 -1.40
C GLU A 23 -8.12 -6.28 -2.38
N ARG A 24 -7.64 -7.53 -2.41
CA ARG A 24 -6.49 -7.97 -3.24
C ARG A 24 -6.75 -8.06 -4.75
N ARG A 25 -7.99 -7.84 -5.18
CA ARG A 25 -8.41 -7.93 -6.59
C ARG A 25 -8.79 -6.56 -7.12
N ALA A 26 -9.24 -5.68 -6.23
CA ALA A 26 -9.63 -4.32 -6.54
C ALA A 26 -8.51 -3.31 -6.29
N ASP A 27 -7.46 -3.67 -5.54
CA ASP A 27 -6.31 -2.83 -5.21
C ASP A 27 -5.79 -2.05 -6.43
N ILE A 28 -5.56 -2.73 -7.55
CA ILE A 28 -5.04 -2.09 -8.76
C ILE A 28 -5.92 -0.91 -9.24
N PHE A 29 -7.23 -0.95 -9.07
CA PHE A 29 -8.12 0.17 -9.43
C PHE A 29 -8.02 1.33 -8.44
N PHE A 30 -7.85 1.05 -7.14
CA PHE A 30 -7.58 2.10 -6.16
C PHE A 30 -6.26 2.81 -6.49
N SER A 31 -5.23 2.06 -6.89
CA SER A 31 -3.90 2.61 -7.21
C SER A 31 -3.92 3.68 -8.31
N LEU A 32 -4.88 3.61 -9.25
CA LEU A 32 -5.02 4.58 -10.35
C LEU A 32 -5.35 6.00 -9.86
N TYR A 33 -6.06 6.11 -8.73
CA TYR A 33 -6.58 7.40 -8.23
C TYR A 33 -6.04 7.77 -6.85
N LEU A 34 -5.36 6.84 -6.17
CA LEU A 34 -4.93 7.01 -4.78
C LEU A 34 -4.08 8.26 -4.59
N ARG A 35 -3.20 8.58 -5.55
CA ARG A 35 -2.40 9.80 -5.53
C ARG A 35 -3.28 11.05 -5.41
N GLU A 36 -4.18 11.26 -6.37
CA GLU A 36 -5.04 12.45 -6.38
C GLU A 36 -5.99 12.48 -5.19
N VAL A 37 -6.47 11.31 -4.75
CA VAL A 37 -7.26 11.20 -3.52
C VAL A 37 -6.47 11.72 -2.32
N LEU A 38 -5.21 11.31 -2.15
CA LEU A 38 -4.36 11.81 -1.07
C LEU A 38 -4.04 13.31 -1.24
N GLU A 39 -3.82 13.81 -2.45
CA GLU A 39 -3.62 15.24 -2.73
C GLU A 39 -4.82 16.08 -2.29
N VAL A 40 -6.03 15.66 -2.68
CA VAL A 40 -7.29 16.33 -2.30
C VAL A 40 -7.51 16.31 -0.79
N ARG A 41 -7.20 15.18 -0.14
CA ARG A 41 -7.44 14.99 1.30
C ARG A 41 -6.45 15.75 2.17
N THR A 42 -5.18 15.80 1.76
CA THR A 42 -4.10 16.34 2.58
C THR A 42 -3.72 17.77 2.21
N GLY A 43 -4.10 18.23 1.01
CA GLY A 43 -3.66 19.51 0.46
C GLY A 43 -2.18 19.55 0.08
N LEU A 44 -1.51 18.39 0.02
CA LEU A 44 -0.09 18.26 -0.31
C LEU A 44 0.10 17.62 -1.68
N ASN A 45 1.15 18.01 -2.38
CA ASN A 45 1.56 17.31 -3.60
C ASN A 45 2.13 15.93 -3.24
N ILE A 46 1.65 14.90 -3.93
CA ILE A 46 2.05 13.52 -3.70
C ILE A 46 3.01 13.10 -4.81
N HIS A 47 4.11 12.45 -4.44
CA HIS A 47 5.08 11.90 -5.38
C HIS A 47 4.41 10.86 -6.30
N GLU A 48 4.85 10.79 -7.56
CA GLU A 48 4.22 9.91 -8.56
C GLU A 48 4.39 8.41 -8.26
N THR A 49 5.45 8.06 -7.53
CA THR A 49 5.73 6.67 -7.15
C THR A 49 4.88 6.26 -5.96
N LEU A 50 4.01 5.29 -6.21
CA LEU A 50 3.21 4.58 -5.22
C LEU A 50 3.73 3.15 -5.11
N ILE A 51 4.03 2.69 -3.89
CA ILE A 51 4.55 1.33 -3.67
C ILE A 51 3.44 0.45 -3.10
N PRO A 52 2.93 -0.55 -3.85
CA PRO A 52 1.97 -1.51 -3.32
C PRO A 52 2.64 -2.54 -2.41
N GLU A 53 1.88 -3.06 -1.45
CA GLU A 53 2.27 -4.18 -0.58
C GLU A 53 3.61 -3.95 0.17
N PHE A 54 3.84 -2.75 0.69
CA PHE A 54 5.11 -2.36 1.32
C PHE A 54 5.43 -3.23 2.54
N PRO A 55 6.55 -3.98 2.56
CA PRO A 55 6.88 -4.90 3.65
C PRO A 55 7.43 -4.20 4.90
N LEU A 56 6.91 -4.60 6.04
CA LEU A 56 7.24 -4.08 7.36
C LEU A 56 7.75 -5.22 8.27
N HIS A 57 8.96 -5.08 8.80
CA HIS A 57 9.62 -6.10 9.62
C HIS A 57 9.21 -5.99 11.09
N LYS A 58 8.50 -6.99 11.63
CA LYS A 58 7.87 -6.90 12.96
C LYS A 58 8.86 -6.64 14.09
N LYS A 59 10.00 -7.34 14.12
CA LYS A 59 11.04 -7.13 15.14
C LYS A 59 11.72 -5.76 15.07
N THR A 60 11.59 -5.05 13.95
CA THR A 60 12.05 -3.65 13.87
C THR A 60 11.02 -2.69 14.49
N LEU A 61 9.74 -3.05 14.52
CA LEU A 61 8.68 -2.20 15.05
C LEU A 61 8.49 -2.38 16.56
N ASP A 62 8.67 -3.61 17.02
CA ASP A 62 8.62 -3.96 18.44
C ASP A 62 9.74 -4.98 18.72
N SER A 63 10.77 -4.55 19.43
CA SER A 63 11.92 -5.41 19.75
C SER A 63 11.60 -6.46 20.82
N GLU A 64 10.58 -6.24 21.64
CA GLU A 64 10.21 -7.11 22.76
C GLU A 64 9.23 -8.21 22.33
N LYS A 65 8.22 -7.86 21.52
CA LYS A 65 7.16 -8.78 21.08
C LYS A 65 7.24 -9.15 19.61
N GLY A 66 8.02 -8.41 18.81
CA GLY A 66 8.17 -8.66 17.39
C GLY A 66 8.99 -9.93 17.10
N ASN A 67 8.57 -10.65 16.07
CA ASN A 67 9.29 -11.81 15.55
C ASN A 67 9.96 -11.47 14.20
N ASN A 68 10.71 -12.42 13.64
CA ASN A 68 11.38 -12.25 12.33
C ASN A 68 10.42 -12.32 11.13
N GLN A 69 9.10 -12.22 11.35
CA GLN A 69 8.14 -12.15 10.25
C GLN A 69 7.98 -10.72 9.76
N SER A 70 7.44 -10.60 8.54
CA SER A 70 6.98 -9.33 8.01
C SER A 70 5.46 -9.32 7.90
N PHE A 71 4.88 -8.13 7.93
CA PHE A 71 3.54 -7.85 7.41
C PHE A 71 3.67 -6.79 6.32
N ARG A 72 2.55 -6.35 5.74
CA ARG A 72 2.56 -5.40 4.63
C ARG A 72 1.51 -4.32 4.88
N ALA A 73 1.84 -3.08 4.59
CA ALA A 73 0.83 -2.05 4.31
C ALA A 73 0.39 -2.21 2.84
N ASP A 74 -0.86 -1.93 2.53
CA ASP A 74 -1.36 -2.08 1.16
C ASP A 74 -0.70 -1.08 0.21
N TYR A 75 -0.42 0.14 0.67
CA TYR A 75 0.41 1.09 -0.06
C TYR A 75 1.34 1.91 0.84
N LEU A 76 2.45 2.35 0.24
CA LEU A 76 3.28 3.43 0.74
C LEU A 76 3.29 4.56 -0.30
N ALA A 77 2.91 5.76 0.12
CA ALA A 77 2.95 6.99 -0.67
C ALA A 77 3.84 8.03 0.00
N PHE A 78 4.31 9.01 -0.77
CA PHE A 78 5.28 10.02 -0.32
C PHE A 78 4.79 11.41 -0.70
N SER A 79 5.06 12.41 0.13
CA SER A 79 4.90 13.80 -0.29
C SER A 79 6.03 14.13 -1.27
N SER A 80 5.79 15.01 -2.24
CA SER A 80 6.83 15.38 -3.21
C SER A 80 8.06 16.03 -2.56
N ASP A 81 7.89 16.66 -1.39
CA ASP A 81 8.97 17.27 -0.60
C ASP A 81 9.65 16.29 0.39
N LEU A 82 9.18 15.03 0.45
CA LEU A 82 9.65 13.97 1.35
C LEU A 82 9.61 14.31 2.85
N ASN A 83 8.75 15.25 3.25
CA ASN A 83 8.51 15.55 4.67
C ASN A 83 7.47 14.61 5.30
N LYS A 84 6.62 13.97 4.49
CA LYS A 84 5.60 13.03 4.93
C LYS A 84 5.55 11.77 4.07
N VAL A 85 5.13 10.68 4.70
CA VAL A 85 4.80 9.42 4.03
C VAL A 85 3.48 8.89 4.56
N TRP A 86 2.73 8.20 3.72
CA TRP A 86 1.48 7.57 4.11
C TRP A 86 1.58 6.06 3.98
N LEU A 87 1.36 5.37 5.10
CA LEU A 87 1.06 3.94 5.10
C LEU A 87 -0.46 3.80 4.96
N VAL A 88 -0.90 3.29 3.82
CA VAL A 88 -2.31 3.16 3.47
C VAL A 88 -2.75 1.71 3.65
N GLU A 89 -3.84 1.52 4.38
CA GLU A 89 -4.57 0.25 4.49
C GLU A 89 -5.87 0.36 3.69
N LEU A 90 -6.18 -0.65 2.88
CA LEU A 90 -7.40 -0.74 2.08
C LEU A 90 -8.33 -1.79 2.67
N LYS A 91 -9.53 -1.36 3.04
CA LYS A 91 -10.64 -2.24 3.42
C LYS A 91 -11.76 -2.18 2.40
N THR A 92 -12.27 -3.34 1.96
CA THR A 92 -13.40 -3.41 1.00
C THR A 92 -14.67 -4.03 1.57
N ASP A 93 -14.66 -4.38 2.86
CA ASP A 93 -15.84 -4.85 3.58
C ASP A 93 -15.92 -4.17 4.96
N GLY A 94 -17.10 -3.63 5.31
CA GLY A 94 -17.30 -2.82 6.51
C GLY A 94 -17.10 -3.57 7.82
N GLY A 95 -17.11 -4.91 7.79
CA GLY A 95 -16.77 -5.78 8.92
C GLY A 95 -15.29 -6.09 9.08
N SER A 96 -14.45 -5.70 8.12
CA SER A 96 -13.02 -6.03 8.07
C SER A 96 -12.17 -5.04 8.89
N THR A 97 -12.41 -5.01 10.21
CA THR A 97 -11.54 -4.28 11.15
C THR A 97 -10.95 -5.27 12.14
N ARG A 98 -9.81 -5.86 11.79
CA ARG A 98 -9.02 -6.67 12.74
C ARG A 98 -8.12 -5.72 13.53
N LEU A 99 -8.46 -5.47 14.79
CA LEU A 99 -7.75 -4.58 15.71
C LEU A 99 -6.22 -4.83 15.76
N SER A 100 -5.78 -6.08 15.63
CA SER A 100 -4.36 -6.45 15.70
C SER A 100 -3.51 -5.97 14.50
N GLN A 101 -4.11 -5.64 13.36
CA GLN A 101 -3.37 -5.03 12.24
C GLN A 101 -3.10 -3.54 12.49
N ASN A 102 -4.03 -2.86 13.18
CA ASN A 102 -3.89 -1.44 13.51
C ASN A 102 -2.71 -1.22 14.47
N ASP A 103 -2.47 -2.14 15.40
CA ASP A 103 -1.34 -2.07 16.34
C ASP A 103 0.02 -2.03 15.63
N TYR A 104 0.22 -2.84 14.58
CA TYR A 104 1.50 -2.85 13.88
C TYR A 104 1.73 -1.60 13.04
N LEU A 105 0.68 -1.01 12.46
CA LEU A 105 0.80 0.27 11.75
C LEU A 105 1.13 1.41 12.72
N LYS A 106 0.53 1.43 13.91
CA LYS A 106 0.91 2.36 14.99
C LYS A 106 2.36 2.18 15.42
N GLN A 107 2.80 0.95 15.62
CA GLN A 107 4.21 0.66 15.93
C GLN A 107 5.13 1.11 14.78
N ALA A 108 4.71 0.93 13.52
CA ALA A 108 5.47 1.40 12.37
C ALA A 108 5.64 2.91 12.38
N LYS A 109 4.55 3.65 12.65
CA LYS A 109 4.58 5.11 12.80
C LYS A 109 5.52 5.54 13.94
N ASN A 110 5.44 4.89 15.09
CA ASN A 110 6.27 5.20 16.26
C ASN A 110 7.76 4.89 16.04
N ALA A 111 8.08 3.88 15.24
CA ALA A 111 9.46 3.50 14.93
C ALA A 111 10.17 4.51 14.01
N GLY A 112 9.42 5.29 13.23
CA GLY A 112 9.96 6.24 12.25
C GLY A 112 10.37 5.58 10.92
N PHE A 113 10.39 6.37 9.84
CA PHE A 113 10.54 5.85 8.49
C PHE A 113 11.91 5.23 8.23
N ASN A 114 12.97 5.85 8.76
CA ASN A 114 14.31 5.29 8.70
C ASN A 114 14.43 3.90 9.36
N ALA A 115 13.69 3.65 10.45
CA ALA A 115 13.63 2.33 11.04
C ALA A 115 12.94 1.33 10.08
N LEU A 116 11.87 1.74 9.40
CA LEU A 116 11.18 0.90 8.42
C LEU A 116 12.13 0.49 7.29
N LEU A 117 12.90 1.42 6.74
CA LEU A 117 13.90 1.12 5.70
C LEU A 117 14.99 0.16 6.19
N LYS A 118 15.51 0.35 7.41
CA LYS A 118 16.45 -0.61 8.03
C LYS A 118 15.82 -2.00 8.19
N GLY A 119 14.55 -2.05 8.56
CA GLY A 119 13.75 -3.28 8.63
C GLY A 119 13.61 -3.95 7.26
N LEU A 120 13.33 -3.17 6.22
CA LEU A 120 13.24 -3.66 4.85
C LEU A 120 14.55 -4.30 4.39
N ILE A 121 15.70 -3.66 4.60
CA ILE A 121 17.01 -4.24 4.25
C ILE A 121 17.23 -5.61 4.93
N ARG A 122 16.77 -5.79 6.17
CA ARG A 122 16.80 -7.10 6.86
C ARG A 122 15.89 -8.13 6.18
N VAL A 123 14.67 -7.73 5.80
CA VAL A 123 13.73 -8.60 5.07
C VAL A 123 14.34 -9.05 3.74
N ILE A 124 14.93 -8.13 2.98
CA ILE A 124 15.55 -8.42 1.68
C ILE A 124 16.72 -9.40 1.86
N SER A 125 17.58 -9.16 2.85
CA SER A 125 18.74 -10.00 3.15
C SER A 125 18.34 -11.47 3.37
N ALA A 126 17.27 -11.69 4.12
CA ALA A 126 16.75 -13.02 4.47
C ALA A 126 15.84 -13.64 3.39
N SER A 127 15.38 -12.86 2.40
CA SER A 127 14.42 -13.34 1.42
C SER A 127 15.07 -14.20 0.32
N SER A 128 14.33 -15.18 -0.19
CA SER A 128 14.63 -15.86 -1.46
C SER A 128 14.23 -15.02 -2.69
N SER A 129 13.34 -14.03 -2.53
CA SER A 129 12.80 -13.21 -3.61
C SER A 129 13.61 -11.94 -3.87
N LYS A 130 14.94 -12.00 -3.76
CA LYS A 130 15.85 -10.84 -3.83
C LYS A 130 15.68 -10.01 -5.12
N ARG A 131 15.42 -10.65 -6.26
CA ARG A 131 15.19 -9.94 -7.52
C ARG A 131 13.91 -9.11 -7.53
N LYS A 132 12.83 -9.58 -6.89
CA LYS A 132 11.62 -8.76 -6.72
C LYS A 132 11.91 -7.53 -5.86
N TYR A 133 12.69 -7.72 -4.81
CA TYR A 133 13.11 -6.63 -3.94
C TYR A 133 14.07 -5.64 -4.61
N LEU A 134 14.85 -6.05 -5.60
CA LEU A 134 15.62 -5.12 -6.40
C LEU A 134 14.72 -4.09 -7.11
N HIS A 135 13.56 -4.50 -7.63
CA HIS A 135 12.60 -3.54 -8.21
C HIS A 135 12.07 -2.56 -7.16
N LEU A 136 11.72 -3.05 -5.95
CA LEU A 136 11.31 -2.17 -4.85
C LEU A 136 12.42 -1.17 -4.45
N LEU A 137 13.67 -1.62 -4.36
CA LEU A 137 14.80 -0.73 -4.06
C LEU A 137 14.97 0.35 -5.13
N LYS A 138 14.80 0.02 -6.42
CA LYS A 138 14.86 1.01 -7.49
C LYS A 138 13.74 2.04 -7.40
N ASP A 139 12.53 1.64 -7.02
CA ASP A 139 11.44 2.59 -6.82
C ASP A 139 11.70 3.50 -5.60
N LEU A 140 12.28 2.97 -4.51
CA LEU A 140 12.70 3.77 -3.35
C LEU A 140 13.87 4.72 -3.66
N GLU A 141 14.80 4.31 -4.51
CA GLU A 141 15.90 5.18 -5.00
C GLU A 141 15.35 6.30 -5.88
N ARG A 142 14.39 6.01 -6.77
CA ARG A 142 13.70 7.02 -7.60
C ARG A 142 13.01 8.07 -6.74
N VAL A 143 12.39 7.65 -5.64
CA VAL A 143 11.76 8.56 -4.66
C VAL A 143 12.82 9.42 -3.93
N GLY A 144 14.06 8.95 -3.82
CA GLY A 144 15.13 9.68 -3.14
C GLY A 144 15.19 9.43 -1.63
N VAL A 145 14.76 8.25 -1.16
CA VAL A 145 14.90 7.85 0.26
C VAL A 145 16.03 6.86 0.51
N ILE A 146 16.58 6.26 -0.55
CA ILE A 146 17.80 5.45 -0.52
C ILE A 146 18.68 5.79 -1.72
N ALA A 147 19.94 5.36 -1.69
CA ALA A 147 20.90 5.52 -2.78
C ALA A 147 21.81 4.29 -2.93
N ASN A 148 22.55 4.25 -4.04
CA ASN A 148 23.54 3.22 -4.40
C ASN A 148 22.92 1.84 -4.67
N VAL A 149 21.77 1.80 -5.36
CA VAL A 149 21.14 0.53 -5.78
C VAL A 149 21.78 -0.02 -7.05
N GLU A 150 22.47 0.79 -7.85
CA GLU A 150 23.08 0.40 -9.13
C GLU A 150 24.02 -0.81 -9.05
N GLY A 151 24.76 -0.97 -7.95
CA GLY A 151 25.65 -2.12 -7.72
C GLY A 151 24.89 -3.46 -7.72
N LEU A 152 23.59 -3.44 -7.44
CA LEU A 152 22.74 -4.62 -7.44
C LEU A 152 22.22 -5.03 -8.83
N ASP A 153 22.41 -4.21 -9.87
CA ASP A 153 21.86 -4.46 -11.21
C ASP A 153 22.42 -5.71 -11.86
N VAL A 154 23.67 -6.05 -11.54
CA VAL A 154 24.30 -7.30 -11.99
C VAL A 154 23.48 -8.53 -11.60
N TYR A 155 22.75 -8.49 -10.48
CA TYR A 155 21.96 -9.61 -9.97
C TYR A 155 20.58 -9.75 -10.62
N ALA A 156 20.14 -8.78 -11.43
CA ALA A 156 18.84 -8.86 -12.10
C ALA A 156 18.77 -10.06 -13.07
N ARG A 157 19.91 -10.41 -13.69
CA ARG A 157 20.00 -11.44 -14.74
C ARG A 157 20.86 -12.65 -14.36
N GLN A 158 21.66 -12.58 -13.29
CA GLN A 158 22.54 -13.67 -12.86
C GLN A 158 21.76 -14.86 -12.28
N SER A 159 22.09 -16.07 -12.73
CA SER A 159 21.51 -17.32 -12.22
C SER A 159 21.80 -17.58 -10.74
N ASN A 160 22.94 -17.11 -10.23
CA ASN A 160 23.35 -17.19 -8.84
C ASN A 160 23.31 -15.79 -8.18
N LEU A 161 22.89 -15.73 -6.91
CA LEU A 161 22.81 -14.49 -6.13
C LEU A 161 23.86 -14.43 -5.01
N ARG A 162 24.92 -15.24 -5.09
CA ARG A 162 26.05 -15.16 -4.16
C ARG A 162 26.66 -13.76 -4.23
N GLY A 163 26.80 -13.13 -3.06
CA GLY A 163 27.30 -11.75 -2.95
C GLY A 163 26.19 -10.69 -2.88
N PHE A 164 24.94 -10.99 -3.26
CA PHE A 164 23.84 -10.01 -3.22
C PHE A 164 23.72 -9.34 -1.86
N THR A 165 23.74 -10.12 -0.77
CA THR A 165 23.62 -9.57 0.59
C THR A 165 24.83 -8.72 0.99
N ASN A 166 26.02 -8.95 0.43
CA ASN A 166 27.17 -8.09 0.67
C ASN A 166 27.02 -6.77 -0.07
N GLU A 167 26.56 -6.82 -1.32
CA GLU A 167 26.30 -5.63 -2.13
C GLU A 167 25.15 -4.79 -1.57
N LEU A 168 24.11 -5.43 -1.04
CA LEU A 168 22.99 -4.78 -0.37
C LEU A 168 23.42 -3.89 0.80
N ARG A 169 24.59 -4.16 1.43
CA ARG A 169 25.13 -3.33 2.51
C ARG A 169 25.68 -1.98 2.02
N GLN A 170 25.91 -1.84 0.72
CA GLN A 170 26.34 -0.58 0.10
C GLN A 170 25.16 0.37 -0.17
N VAL A 171 23.93 -0.13 -0.09
CA VAL A 171 22.71 0.69 -0.19
C VAL A 171 22.63 1.59 1.03
N ASN A 172 22.58 2.90 0.77
CA ASN A 172 22.52 3.92 1.80
C ASN A 172 21.08 4.38 2.00
N ILE A 173 20.66 4.47 3.27
CA ILE A 173 19.44 5.18 3.63
C ILE A 173 19.78 6.66 3.71
N LEU A 174 19.04 7.49 2.98
CA LEU A 174 19.26 8.93 2.94
C LEU A 174 18.72 9.58 4.23
N PRO A 175 19.26 10.74 4.64
CA PRO A 175 18.96 11.32 5.96
C PRO A 175 17.52 11.85 6.12
N ALA A 176 16.71 11.87 5.06
CA ALA A 176 15.30 12.24 5.15
C ALA A 176 14.54 11.23 6.02
N ASP A 177 13.89 11.71 7.08
CA ASP A 177 13.03 10.89 7.96
C ASP A 177 11.60 11.46 7.97
N PRO A 178 10.84 11.26 6.88
CA PRO A 178 9.48 11.78 6.79
C PRO A 178 8.60 11.31 7.94
N VAL A 179 7.69 12.19 8.36
CA VAL A 179 6.66 11.84 9.32
C VAL A 179 5.72 10.81 8.69
N ILE A 180 5.52 9.69 9.38
CA ILE A 180 4.58 8.66 8.95
C ILE A 180 3.16 9.06 9.35
N ASN A 181 2.26 9.08 8.37
CA ASN A 181 0.83 9.19 8.54
C ASN A 181 0.16 7.85 8.18
N LEU A 182 -0.85 7.46 8.97
CA LEU A 182 -1.64 6.26 8.74
C LEU A 182 -2.95 6.65 8.06
N VAL A 183 -3.25 6.01 6.93
CA VAL A 183 -4.49 6.22 6.18
C VAL A 183 -5.25 4.91 6.09
N CYS A 184 -6.56 4.94 6.29
CA CYS A 184 -7.43 3.82 5.93
C CYS A 184 -8.40 4.26 4.85
N ILE A 185 -8.51 3.44 3.80
CA ILE A 185 -9.59 3.52 2.83
C ILE A 185 -10.61 2.47 3.24
N HIS A 186 -11.85 2.86 3.47
CA HIS A 186 -12.87 1.96 4.02
C HIS A 186 -14.23 2.21 3.34
N PRO A 187 -15.13 1.20 3.23
CA PRO A 187 -16.37 1.41 2.49
C PRO A 187 -17.29 2.46 3.11
N LEU A 188 -17.37 2.47 4.44
CA LEU A 188 -18.18 3.38 5.21
C LEU A 188 -17.30 4.45 5.86
N GLU A 189 -17.88 5.65 6.02
CA GLU A 189 -17.36 6.59 7.00
C GLU A 189 -17.40 5.94 8.37
N LYS A 190 -16.28 6.05 9.06
CA LYS A 190 -16.16 5.78 10.47
C LYS A 190 -15.25 6.90 11.00
N GLU A 191 -15.10 7.04 12.32
CA GLU A 191 -13.96 7.72 12.95
C GLU A 191 -13.35 6.78 14.00
N ASN A 192 -12.03 6.62 14.02
CA ASN A 192 -11.32 5.93 15.09
C ASN A 192 -9.95 6.56 15.31
N ASP A 193 -9.43 6.42 16.53
CA ASP A 193 -8.15 6.99 16.93
C ASP A 193 -6.94 6.19 16.39
N ASP A 194 -7.16 5.24 15.48
CA ASP A 194 -6.10 4.37 14.98
C ASP A 194 -5.38 4.94 13.75
N PHE A 195 -6.05 5.81 12.99
CA PHE A 195 -5.55 6.36 11.74
C PHE A 195 -5.60 7.90 11.78
N ASP A 196 -4.67 8.53 11.07
CA ASP A 196 -4.64 9.99 10.93
C ASP A 196 -5.69 10.49 9.94
N GLU A 197 -5.99 9.67 8.92
CA GLU A 197 -6.97 9.99 7.89
C GLU A 197 -7.82 8.75 7.57
N TRP A 198 -9.13 8.96 7.50
CA TRP A 198 -10.09 7.97 7.05
C TRP A 198 -10.79 8.45 5.78
N ILE A 199 -10.71 7.62 4.74
CA ILE A 199 -11.22 7.91 3.40
C ILE A 199 -12.32 6.91 3.08
N SER A 200 -13.57 7.37 3.08
CA SER A 200 -14.70 6.53 2.72
C SER A 200 -14.74 6.27 1.21
N PHE A 201 -15.46 5.23 0.76
CA PHE A 201 -15.68 5.02 -0.68
C PHE A 201 -16.46 6.17 -1.30
N GLN A 202 -17.38 6.80 -0.56
CA GLN A 202 -18.06 8.01 -1.01
C GLN A 202 -17.06 9.14 -1.30
N GLN A 203 -16.11 9.38 -0.40
CA GLN A 203 -15.06 10.39 -0.58
C GLN A 203 -14.11 10.01 -1.73
N PHE A 204 -13.68 8.75 -1.81
CA PHE A 204 -12.83 8.26 -2.90
C PHE A 204 -13.51 8.48 -4.28
N ARG A 205 -14.80 8.17 -4.37
CA ARG A 205 -15.61 8.37 -5.59
C ARG A 205 -15.69 9.83 -6.02
N GLN A 206 -15.65 10.81 -5.10
CA GLN A 206 -15.69 12.22 -5.48
C GLN A 206 -14.49 12.61 -6.36
N THR A 207 -13.33 11.99 -6.13
CA THR A 207 -12.15 12.16 -6.98
C THR A 207 -12.32 11.40 -8.30
N VAL A 208 -12.71 10.13 -8.24
CA VAL A 208 -12.86 9.28 -9.46
C VAL A 208 -13.91 9.86 -10.43
N LYS A 209 -14.99 10.47 -9.94
CA LYS A 209 -16.05 11.08 -10.75
C LYS A 209 -15.58 12.23 -11.65
N ARG A 210 -14.38 12.78 -11.41
CA ARG A 210 -13.78 13.83 -12.26
C ARG A 210 -13.34 13.28 -13.61
N TYR A 211 -13.17 11.96 -13.73
CA TYR A 211 -12.76 11.26 -14.92
C TYR A 211 -13.98 10.71 -15.67
N GLY A 212 -14.07 11.02 -16.97
CA GLY A 212 -15.17 10.60 -17.84
C GLY A 212 -14.92 9.32 -18.63
N ASP A 213 -13.77 8.66 -18.44
CA ASP A 213 -13.47 7.41 -19.13
C ASP A 213 -14.28 6.23 -18.56
N HIS A 214 -14.42 5.20 -19.37
CA HIS A 214 -15.29 4.07 -19.05
C HIS A 214 -14.84 3.27 -17.81
N VAL A 215 -13.53 3.18 -17.57
CA VAL A 215 -12.99 2.47 -16.38
C VAL A 215 -13.36 3.24 -15.12
N SER A 216 -13.17 4.57 -15.11
CA SER A 216 -13.52 5.45 -13.99
C SER A 216 -15.00 5.40 -13.65
N VAL A 217 -15.88 5.52 -14.66
CA VAL A 217 -17.33 5.45 -14.47
C VAL A 217 -17.72 4.10 -13.86
N ARG A 218 -17.23 3.00 -14.42
CA ARG A 218 -17.57 1.66 -13.94
C ARG A 218 -17.03 1.38 -12.54
N PHE A 219 -15.85 1.90 -12.21
CA PHE A 219 -15.28 1.80 -10.86
C PHE A 219 -16.09 2.61 -9.85
N CYS A 220 -16.54 3.82 -10.19
CA CYS A 220 -17.43 4.62 -9.36
C CYS A 220 -18.73 3.91 -8.98
N GLU A 221 -19.33 3.19 -9.93
CA GLU A 221 -20.53 2.38 -9.68
C GLU A 221 -20.23 1.22 -8.72
N SER A 222 -19.11 0.51 -8.94
CA SER A 222 -18.69 -0.58 -8.05
C SER A 222 -18.41 -0.07 -6.64
N LEU A 223 -17.70 1.05 -6.48
CA LEU A 223 -17.47 1.66 -5.16
C LEU A 223 -18.79 1.97 -4.45
N GLN A 224 -19.80 2.48 -5.17
CA GLN A 224 -21.14 2.71 -4.62
C GLN A 224 -21.77 1.42 -4.10
N ARG A 225 -21.74 0.35 -4.91
CA ARG A 225 -22.26 -0.95 -4.48
C ARG A 225 -21.49 -1.47 -3.27
N TRP A 226 -20.19 -1.21 -3.23
CA TRP A 226 -19.31 -1.72 -2.19
C TRP A 226 -19.42 -1.02 -0.83
N GLU A 227 -20.08 0.14 -0.77
CA GLU A 227 -20.49 0.79 0.48
C GLU A 227 -21.43 -0.12 1.31
N THR A 228 -22.13 -1.07 0.68
CA THR A 228 -22.90 -2.09 1.38
C THR A 228 -22.06 -3.29 1.79
N LYS A 229 -22.35 -3.85 2.98
CA LYS A 229 -21.67 -5.06 3.49
C LYS A 229 -21.88 -6.22 2.54
N ALA A 230 -20.80 -6.94 2.24
CA ALA A 230 -20.87 -8.12 1.38
C ALA A 230 -21.81 -9.19 1.96
N GLY A 231 -22.56 -9.85 1.09
CA GLY A 231 -23.53 -10.89 1.43
C GLY A 231 -24.91 -10.38 1.86
N LEU A 232 -25.12 -9.06 2.02
CA LEU A 232 -26.43 -8.50 2.36
C LEU A 232 -27.29 -8.11 1.15
N VAL A 233 -26.69 -7.94 -0.02
CA VAL A 233 -27.40 -7.53 -1.25
C VAL A 233 -27.23 -8.63 -2.29
N ALA A 234 -28.32 -8.99 -2.98
CA ALA A 234 -28.26 -9.93 -4.09
C ALA A 234 -27.34 -9.36 -5.19
N PRO A 235 -26.39 -10.14 -5.71
CA PRO A 235 -25.60 -9.70 -6.84
C PRO A 235 -26.50 -9.63 -8.08
N GLU A 236 -26.65 -8.42 -8.64
CA GLU A 236 -27.27 -8.21 -9.96
C GLU A 236 -26.41 -8.81 -11.09
#